data_AF-A0A6I0E0F0-F1
#
_entry.id   AF-A0A6I0E0F0-F1
#
_cell.length_a   1.000
_cell.length_b   1.000
_cell.length_c   1.000
_cell.angle_alpha   90.00
_cell.angle_beta   90.00
_cell.angle_gamma   90.00
#
_symmetry.space_group_name_H-M   'P 1'
#
loop_
_entity.id
_entity.type
_entity.pdbx_description
1 polymer ?
#
loop_
_entity_poly.entity_id
_entity_poly.type
_entity_poly.pdbx_seq_one_letter_code
_entity_poly.pdbx_strand_id
1 'polypeptide(L)'
;VNGKCLLRAKKGKLTGSPGSYLDATAYSVTGLPEEIGCKFRIRDAGTLEMMLQGKAGEHGAGNSGDFQVKFESTTMETGALYQDTYDFRLNFIDAYGVRYIPCNEEIDDSNPSYTFSIRTANLQSVLGLNYANGKLTMESNGNQIAIGQYRQYISPIPYGTTLDDHVSWGQGELILYSEGHRQWSGVIGYVGFRVPGTTGQEALYGWIKVSVNADGSSCKILGYGWSELTGVPVFAGQRWPDETPVTVNFAAEKTVIAVDEPVNFNAMATPEDQILSYHWTFEGASPSISNQKNPGGITYAAAGIFDVKLIVENQSGETIEIEKKNYIKVNPEINIQVDFKADRKTLVTGENVAFYSNSAPEDQVTHYEWKFEGGMPSLSGEKDPVITYARPGLYDVELVVYNRNNKAFRALKEGLITVRSVDPADWVIPGVVIVGTSETAFLRVMSGNIVVTGNMKLYDSRNRLLFSGDNYAGDYDLAPLKAGTYYYVFEREGKTKKGAVELICR
;
A
#
# COMPACT_ATOMS: atom_id res chain seq x y z
N VAL A 1 20.50 16.24 40.30
CA VAL A 1 20.46 15.97 41.76
C VAL A 1 19.96 17.21 42.50
N ASN A 2 18.95 17.08 43.35
CA ASN A 2 18.51 18.13 44.29
C ASN A 2 18.34 17.50 45.68
N GLY A 3 19.26 17.79 46.61
CA GLY A 3 19.27 17.20 47.96
C GLY A 3 19.48 18.25 49.05
N LYS A 4 18.87 18.02 50.23
CA LYS A 4 19.00 18.93 51.39
C LYS A 4 19.22 18.15 52.68
N CYS A 5 20.10 18.66 53.53
CA CYS A 5 20.34 18.15 54.88
C CYS A 5 20.62 19.30 55.85
N LEU A 6 20.21 19.16 57.11
CA LEU A 6 20.48 20.15 58.16
C LEU A 6 21.63 19.68 59.05
N LEU A 7 22.60 20.57 59.26
CA LEU A 7 23.73 20.38 60.15
C LEU A 7 23.66 21.40 61.28
N ARG A 8 23.88 20.96 62.50
CA ARG A 8 23.81 21.83 63.69
C ARG A 8 25.17 21.91 64.37
N ALA A 9 25.57 23.11 64.76
CA ALA A 9 26.72 23.33 65.61
C ALA A 9 26.44 22.86 67.04
N LYS A 10 27.50 22.50 67.78
CA LYS A 10 27.40 22.04 69.18
C LYS A 10 27.02 23.18 70.12
N LYS A 11 27.64 24.33 69.92
CA LYS A 11 27.35 25.57 70.65
C LYS A 11 27.99 26.74 69.91
N GLY A 12 27.34 27.91 69.96
CA GLY A 12 27.91 29.16 69.44
C GLY A 12 27.22 29.66 68.17
N LYS A 13 27.90 30.53 67.43
CA LYS A 13 27.36 31.26 66.27
C LYS A 13 28.20 31.00 65.03
N LEU A 14 27.53 30.66 63.92
CA LEU A 14 28.12 30.52 62.59
C LEU A 14 28.57 31.89 62.04
N THR A 15 29.68 31.91 61.30
CA THR A 15 30.17 33.11 60.63
C THR A 15 29.24 33.50 59.48
N GLY A 16 28.52 34.61 59.63
CA GLY A 16 27.59 35.13 58.61
C GLY A 16 26.21 35.47 59.17
N SER A 17 25.25 35.72 58.28
CA SER A 17 23.87 36.08 58.65
C SER A 17 22.88 35.00 58.21
N PRO A 18 21.79 34.76 58.97
CA PRO A 18 20.71 33.89 58.49
C PRO A 18 20.23 34.27 57.09
N GLY A 19 20.10 33.28 56.22
CA GLY A 19 19.76 33.45 54.80
C GLY A 19 20.97 33.56 53.86
N SER A 20 22.16 33.89 54.36
CA SER A 20 23.39 33.93 53.54
C SER A 20 24.00 32.55 53.36
N TYR A 21 24.89 32.43 52.38
CA TYR A 21 25.72 31.24 52.19
C TYR A 21 27.04 31.38 52.95
N LEU A 22 27.61 30.24 53.36
CA LEU A 22 29.00 30.23 53.81
C LEU A 22 29.93 30.60 52.66
N ASP A 23 31.03 31.26 53.01
CA ASP A 23 32.14 31.50 52.08
C ASP A 23 32.75 30.17 51.64
N ALA A 24 33.18 30.07 50.38
CA ALA A 24 33.77 28.84 49.84
C ALA A 24 35.08 28.45 50.54
N THR A 25 35.76 29.39 51.22
CA THR A 25 36.94 29.12 52.04
C THR A 25 36.62 28.55 53.42
N ALA A 26 35.35 28.54 53.82
CA ALA A 26 34.92 27.99 55.11
C ALA A 26 34.76 26.46 55.08
N TYR A 27 34.79 25.83 53.91
CA TYR A 27 34.64 24.38 53.81
C TYR A 27 35.31 23.81 52.56
N SER A 28 35.64 22.52 52.58
CA SER A 28 36.07 21.76 51.40
C SER A 28 35.19 20.54 51.22
N VAL A 29 35.03 20.12 49.96
CA VAL A 29 34.23 18.94 49.59
C VAL A 29 35.09 18.04 48.72
N THR A 30 35.18 16.76 49.06
CA THR A 30 35.95 15.75 48.33
C THR A 30 35.07 14.54 48.00
N GLY A 31 35.33 13.87 46.87
CA GLY A 31 34.58 12.68 46.45
C GLY A 31 33.19 12.94 45.84
N LEU A 32 32.76 14.21 45.71
CA LEU A 32 31.52 14.56 45.01
C LEU A 32 31.76 14.59 43.48
N PRO A 33 30.85 14.05 42.63
CA PRO A 33 31.00 14.09 41.17
C PRO A 33 31.18 15.52 40.64
N GLU A 34 32.06 15.71 39.65
CA GLU A 34 32.54 17.04 39.20
C GLU A 34 31.42 18.02 38.79
N GLU A 35 30.30 17.52 38.29
CA GLU A 35 29.18 18.32 37.80
C GLU A 35 28.09 18.58 38.89
N ILE A 36 28.28 18.08 40.11
CA ILE A 36 27.41 18.33 41.28
C ILE A 36 28.10 19.32 42.22
N GLY A 37 27.47 20.48 42.43
CA GLY A 37 27.92 21.46 43.42
C GLY A 37 27.32 21.25 44.80
N CYS A 38 28.07 21.62 45.85
CA CYS A 38 27.62 21.62 47.24
C CYS A 38 27.75 23.02 47.86
N LYS A 39 26.66 23.52 48.47
CA LYS A 39 26.60 24.83 49.13
C LYS A 39 25.92 24.73 50.49
N PHE A 40 26.31 25.61 51.42
CA PHE A 40 25.72 25.67 52.76
C PHE A 40 25.06 27.01 53.00
N ARG A 41 23.76 27.00 53.29
CA ARG A 41 22.99 28.18 53.67
C ARG A 41 22.80 28.25 55.17
N ILE A 42 23.12 29.39 55.77
CA ILE A 42 22.90 29.64 57.20
C ILE A 42 21.40 29.78 57.42
N ARG A 43 20.80 28.89 58.22
CA ARG A 43 19.37 28.94 58.55
C ARG A 43 19.11 29.83 59.77
N ASP A 44 19.96 29.68 60.78
CA ASP A 44 19.97 30.45 62.03
C ASP A 44 21.38 30.45 62.62
N ALA A 45 21.54 30.97 63.84
CA ALA A 45 22.85 31.13 64.48
C ALA A 45 23.65 29.82 64.60
N GLY A 46 23.01 28.66 64.67
CA GLY A 46 23.68 27.38 64.89
C GLY A 46 23.41 26.32 63.82
N THR A 47 22.58 26.61 62.81
CA THR A 47 22.13 25.62 61.82
C THR A 47 22.54 25.99 60.40
N LEU A 48 23.21 25.06 59.72
CA LEU A 48 23.49 25.10 58.29
C LEU A 48 22.53 24.17 57.55
N GLU A 49 22.08 24.58 56.37
CA GLU A 49 21.44 23.72 55.39
C GLU A 49 22.40 23.45 54.24
N MET A 50 22.82 22.19 54.10
CA MET A 50 23.55 21.73 52.92
C MET A 50 22.58 21.60 51.74
N MET A 51 23.02 22.03 50.57
CA MET A 51 22.30 21.91 49.31
C MET A 51 23.24 21.35 48.24
N LEU A 52 22.82 20.25 47.63
CA LEU A 52 23.46 19.67 46.45
C LEU A 52 22.66 20.06 45.21
N GLN A 53 23.33 20.59 44.19
CA GLN A 53 22.71 20.99 42.93
C GLN A 53 23.64 20.74 41.75
N GLY A 54 23.11 20.11 40.69
CA GLY A 54 23.85 19.84 39.46
C GLY A 54 23.27 18.67 38.68
N LYS A 55 23.90 18.36 37.55
CA LYS A 55 23.67 17.16 36.73
C LYS A 55 24.89 16.26 36.90
N ALA A 56 24.76 14.94 36.82
CA ALA A 56 25.91 14.04 36.82
C ALA A 56 26.08 13.48 35.40
N GLY A 57 27.32 13.38 34.93
CA GLY A 57 27.65 12.77 33.63
C GLY A 57 27.34 11.27 33.59
N GLU A 58 27.60 10.56 34.71
CA GLU A 58 27.20 9.16 34.93
C GLU A 58 26.39 9.06 36.22
N HIS A 59 25.33 8.24 36.21
CA HIS A 59 24.34 8.19 37.30
C HIS A 59 23.72 6.80 37.52
N GLY A 60 24.43 5.73 37.13
CA GLY A 60 24.01 4.36 37.44
C GLY A 60 24.28 4.01 38.90
N ALA A 61 23.71 2.89 39.39
CA ALA A 61 23.91 2.46 40.78
C ALA A 61 25.39 2.29 41.17
N GLY A 62 26.23 1.83 40.23
CA GLY A 62 27.69 1.69 40.40
C GLY A 62 28.44 3.01 40.52
N ASN A 63 27.83 4.14 40.15
CA ASN A 63 28.41 5.47 40.32
C ASN A 63 28.10 6.06 41.70
N SER A 64 27.34 5.35 42.56
CA SER A 64 27.13 5.75 43.95
C SER A 64 28.45 5.78 44.70
N GLY A 65 28.64 6.80 45.52
CA GLY A 65 29.91 7.01 46.21
C GLY A 65 29.75 7.81 47.49
N ASP A 66 30.76 7.71 48.34
CA ASP A 66 30.85 8.53 49.53
C ASP A 66 31.57 9.84 49.19
N PHE A 67 31.09 10.95 49.75
CA PHE A 67 31.74 12.26 49.66
C PHE A 67 31.85 12.86 51.05
N GLN A 68 32.91 13.64 51.26
CA GLN A 68 33.22 14.21 52.55
C GLN A 68 33.12 15.73 52.48
N VAL A 69 32.58 16.32 53.55
CA VAL A 69 32.59 17.77 53.77
C VAL A 69 33.42 18.05 55.00
N LYS A 70 34.44 18.89 54.87
CA LYS A 70 35.23 19.39 55.98
C LYS A 70 35.01 20.88 56.15
N PHE A 71 34.61 21.30 57.34
CA PHE A 71 34.46 22.69 57.73
C PHE A 71 35.75 23.20 58.38
N GLU A 72 36.21 24.36 57.90
CA GLU A 72 37.37 25.05 58.45
C GLU A 72 36.99 25.82 59.72
N SER A 73 38.00 26.15 60.53
CA SER A 73 37.80 26.89 61.79
C SER A 73 37.11 28.25 61.60
N THR A 74 37.19 28.84 60.41
CA THR A 74 36.52 30.08 59.99
C THR A 74 35.00 29.97 59.87
N THR A 75 34.44 28.74 59.87
CA THR A 75 32.99 28.49 59.83
C THR A 75 32.26 29.04 61.04
N MET A 76 32.93 29.14 62.19
CA MET A 76 32.35 29.59 63.46
C MET A 76 32.87 31.00 63.81
N GLU A 77 31.96 31.92 64.14
CA GLU A 77 32.29 33.22 64.71
C GLU A 77 32.59 33.06 66.20
N THR A 78 31.81 32.21 66.89
CA THR A 78 32.03 31.84 68.30
C THR A 78 31.60 30.40 68.54
N GLY A 79 32.25 29.68 69.46
CA GLY A 79 31.87 28.33 69.87
C GLY A 79 32.53 27.21 69.06
N ALA A 80 31.85 26.07 68.88
CA ALA A 80 32.42 24.87 68.28
C ALA A 80 31.40 24.00 67.52
N LEU A 81 31.88 23.27 66.52
CA LEU A 81 31.14 22.22 65.82
C LEU A 81 31.12 20.92 66.65
N TYR A 82 30.21 20.00 66.35
CA TYR A 82 30.25 18.64 66.93
C TYR A 82 31.45 17.85 66.41
N GLN A 83 31.74 18.03 65.12
CA GLN A 83 32.88 17.53 64.38
C GLN A 83 33.15 18.50 63.23
N ASP A 84 34.39 18.56 62.76
CA ASP A 84 34.79 19.39 61.63
C ASP A 84 34.60 18.67 60.29
N THR A 85 34.54 17.35 60.29
CA THR A 85 34.44 16.51 59.09
C THR A 85 33.18 15.66 59.13
N TYR A 86 32.42 15.63 58.04
CA TYR A 86 31.19 14.85 57.89
C TYR A 86 31.26 14.00 56.62
N ASP A 87 31.05 12.70 56.79
CA ASP A 87 30.92 11.76 55.68
C ASP A 87 29.47 11.66 55.25
N PHE A 88 29.25 11.76 53.95
CA PHE A 88 27.95 11.60 53.32
C PHE A 88 28.05 10.52 52.25
N ARG A 89 26.93 9.88 51.98
CA ARG A 89 26.80 8.95 50.86
C ARG A 89 25.86 9.54 49.81
N LEU A 90 26.36 9.71 48.58
CA LEU A 90 25.54 10.00 47.42
C LEU A 90 25.17 8.67 46.76
N ASN A 91 23.93 8.25 46.97
CA ASN A 91 23.39 7.10 46.25
C ASN A 91 22.73 7.60 44.96
N PHE A 92 23.32 7.25 43.82
CA PHE A 92 22.57 7.20 42.59
C PHE A 92 21.67 5.97 42.68
N ILE A 93 20.44 6.21 43.09
CA ILE A 93 19.40 5.21 42.96
C ILE A 93 19.11 5.20 41.47
N ASP A 94 19.39 4.07 40.81
CA ASP A 94 18.96 3.85 39.43
C ASP A 94 17.49 4.27 39.36
N ALA A 95 17.18 5.24 38.49
CA ALA A 95 15.93 5.97 38.59
C ALA A 95 14.76 4.97 38.53
N TYR A 96 13.98 4.92 39.61
CA TYR A 96 12.81 4.07 39.80
C TYR A 96 12.09 3.76 38.49
N GLY A 97 12.25 2.53 38.02
CA GLY A 97 11.80 2.12 36.70
C GLY A 97 10.89 0.91 36.73
N VAL A 98 10.91 0.15 35.64
CA VAL A 98 10.27 -1.16 35.59
C VAL A 98 11.25 -2.20 36.09
N ARG A 99 10.87 -2.94 37.14
CA ARG A 99 11.59 -4.14 37.57
C ARG A 99 11.13 -5.29 36.70
N TYR A 100 12.06 -5.97 36.04
CA TYR A 100 11.80 -7.16 35.23
C TYR A 100 12.51 -8.39 35.82
N ILE A 101 11.78 -9.48 35.94
CA ILE A 101 12.28 -10.79 36.36
C ILE A 101 12.07 -11.77 35.20
N PRO A 102 13.14 -12.21 34.51
CA PRO A 102 13.03 -13.31 33.56
C PRO A 102 12.66 -14.59 34.31
N CYS A 103 11.82 -15.40 33.70
CA CYS A 103 11.35 -16.66 34.29
C CYS A 103 11.26 -17.71 33.18
N ASN A 104 11.49 -18.96 33.52
CA ASN A 104 11.42 -20.08 32.57
C ASN A 104 10.85 -21.31 33.28
N GLU A 105 9.85 -21.07 34.13
CA GLU A 105 9.16 -22.10 34.90
C GLU A 105 7.95 -22.59 34.12
N GLU A 106 7.63 -23.88 34.27
CA GLU A 106 6.45 -24.50 33.67
C GLU A 106 5.53 -25.02 34.76
N ILE A 107 4.23 -24.75 34.59
CA ILE A 107 3.16 -25.12 35.52
C ILE A 107 2.28 -26.16 34.85
N ASP A 108 2.20 -27.33 35.45
CA ASP A 108 1.47 -28.52 35.00
C ASP A 108 1.13 -29.44 36.19
N ASP A 109 0.68 -30.67 35.95
CA ASP A 109 0.36 -31.62 37.03
C ASP A 109 1.58 -32.00 37.91
N SER A 110 2.80 -31.91 37.38
CA SER A 110 4.04 -32.25 38.09
C SER A 110 4.56 -31.09 38.94
N ASN A 111 4.31 -29.87 38.49
CA ASN A 111 4.65 -28.62 39.18
C ASN A 111 3.41 -27.69 39.20
N PRO A 112 2.45 -27.93 40.12
CA PRO A 112 1.11 -27.38 40.00
C PRO A 112 0.97 -25.91 40.40
N SER A 113 2.04 -25.25 40.84
CA SER A 113 1.92 -23.87 41.34
C SER A 113 3.19 -23.06 41.23
N TYR A 114 3.04 -21.76 41.00
CA TYR A 114 4.12 -20.78 41.11
C TYR A 114 3.64 -19.50 41.78
N THR A 115 4.50 -18.90 42.60
CA THR A 115 4.22 -17.64 43.29
C THR A 115 5.10 -16.53 42.74
N PHE A 116 4.46 -15.45 42.29
CA PHE A 116 5.14 -14.22 41.88
C PHE A 116 5.34 -13.32 43.10
N SER A 117 6.59 -12.99 43.42
CA SER A 117 6.91 -12.06 44.50
C SER A 117 7.09 -10.64 43.95
N ILE A 118 6.18 -9.73 44.28
CA ILE A 118 6.23 -8.33 43.87
C ILE A 118 6.73 -7.50 45.05
N ARG A 119 7.84 -6.79 44.86
CA ARG A 119 8.50 -6.02 45.92
C ARG A 119 8.98 -4.68 45.39
N THR A 120 8.74 -3.64 46.18
CA THR A 120 9.40 -2.33 46.08
C THR A 120 9.98 -1.98 47.44
N ALA A 121 10.59 -0.80 47.58
CA ALA A 121 11.12 -0.34 48.86
C ALA A 121 10.04 -0.27 49.97
N ASN A 122 8.77 0.00 49.61
CA ASN A 122 7.69 0.29 50.56
C ASN A 122 6.50 -0.66 50.44
N LEU A 123 6.54 -1.63 49.51
CA LEU A 123 5.42 -2.51 49.22
C LEU A 123 5.91 -3.93 48.95
N GLN A 124 5.23 -4.91 49.53
CA GLN A 124 5.45 -6.33 49.26
C GLN A 124 4.10 -7.01 49.05
N SER A 125 3.98 -7.76 47.95
CA SER A 125 2.79 -8.53 47.62
C SER A 125 3.14 -9.81 46.87
N VAL A 126 2.17 -10.71 46.74
CA VAL A 126 2.32 -12.00 46.06
C VAL A 126 1.10 -12.31 45.19
N LEU A 127 1.33 -12.93 44.04
CA LEU A 127 0.30 -13.54 43.20
C LEU A 127 0.60 -15.04 43.05
N GLY A 128 -0.42 -15.87 42.89
CA GLY A 128 -0.25 -17.30 42.61
C GLY A 128 -0.75 -17.65 41.20
N LEU A 129 -0.07 -18.54 40.50
CA LEU A 129 -0.59 -19.27 39.33
C LEU A 129 -0.63 -20.74 39.69
N ASN A 130 -1.79 -21.38 39.54
CA ASN A 130 -2.02 -22.77 39.88
C ASN A 130 -2.59 -23.54 38.69
N TYR A 131 -2.18 -24.79 38.56
CA TYR A 131 -2.74 -25.78 37.66
C TYR A 131 -3.34 -26.93 38.47
N ALA A 132 -4.62 -27.23 38.23
CA ALA A 132 -5.29 -28.38 38.81
C ALA A 132 -6.47 -28.79 37.95
N ASN A 133 -6.65 -30.10 37.75
CA ASN A 133 -7.81 -30.67 37.05
C ASN A 133 -8.05 -30.04 35.66
N GLY A 134 -6.99 -29.79 34.88
CA GLY A 134 -7.08 -29.19 33.55
C GLY A 134 -7.44 -27.69 33.53
N LYS A 135 -7.32 -27.00 34.67
CA LYS A 135 -7.64 -25.58 34.83
C LYS A 135 -6.40 -24.81 35.28
N LEU A 136 -6.12 -23.69 34.60
CA LEU A 136 -5.14 -22.70 35.05
C LEU A 136 -5.86 -21.55 35.74
N THR A 137 -5.44 -21.24 36.96
CA THR A 137 -6.06 -20.21 37.79
C THR A 137 -5.01 -19.29 38.37
N MET A 138 -5.36 -18.02 38.55
CA MET A 138 -4.55 -17.10 39.30
C MET A 138 -5.23 -16.68 40.60
N GLU A 139 -4.48 -16.83 41.69
CA GLU A 139 -4.85 -16.32 43.01
C GLU A 139 -4.31 -14.91 43.17
N SER A 140 -5.22 -13.95 43.32
CA SER A 140 -4.83 -12.55 43.43
C SER A 140 -4.30 -12.17 44.82
N ASN A 141 -4.60 -12.93 45.88
CA ASN A 141 -4.16 -12.67 47.26
C ASN A 141 -4.39 -11.22 47.74
N GLY A 142 -5.56 -10.65 47.42
CA GLY A 142 -5.92 -9.26 47.74
C GLY A 142 -5.45 -8.23 46.71
N ASN A 143 -4.60 -8.63 45.77
CA ASN A 143 -4.29 -7.84 44.57
C ASN A 143 -5.40 -7.95 43.54
N GLN A 144 -5.18 -7.31 42.40
CA GLN A 144 -6.07 -7.28 41.25
C GLN A 144 -5.38 -7.83 40.00
N ILE A 145 -6.14 -8.49 39.15
CA ILE A 145 -5.69 -9.04 37.87
C ILE A 145 -6.62 -8.53 36.78
N ALA A 146 -6.07 -8.23 35.61
CA ALA A 146 -6.83 -7.76 34.48
C ALA A 146 -7.80 -8.84 33.98
N ILE A 147 -9.04 -8.45 33.75
CA ILE A 147 -10.14 -9.35 33.38
C ILE A 147 -10.80 -8.87 32.08
N GLY A 148 -11.41 -9.82 31.38
CA GLY A 148 -12.23 -9.53 30.20
C GLY A 148 -13.64 -9.08 30.56
N GLN A 149 -14.56 -9.30 29.62
CA GLN A 149 -15.99 -9.00 29.78
C GLN A 149 -16.62 -9.67 31.00
N TYR A 150 -16.14 -10.85 31.38
CA TYR A 150 -16.63 -11.61 32.53
C TYR A 150 -15.61 -11.54 33.66
N ARG A 151 -16.08 -11.18 34.86
CA ARG A 151 -15.21 -10.86 36.01
C ARG A 151 -14.33 -11.99 36.53
N GLN A 152 -14.59 -13.23 36.12
CA GLN A 152 -13.84 -14.43 36.51
C GLN A 152 -12.79 -14.87 35.49
N TYR A 153 -12.81 -14.31 34.27
CA TYR A 153 -11.94 -14.76 33.18
C TYR A 153 -10.84 -13.73 32.90
N ILE A 154 -9.60 -14.19 32.93
CA ILE A 154 -8.43 -13.41 32.55
C ILE A 154 -8.36 -13.42 31.03
N SER A 155 -8.30 -12.23 30.42
CA SER A 155 -8.12 -12.09 28.97
C SER A 155 -6.65 -11.78 28.65
N PRO A 156 -6.12 -12.31 27.54
CA PRO A 156 -4.78 -11.97 27.09
C PRO A 156 -4.69 -10.49 26.73
N ILE A 157 -3.66 -9.84 27.26
CA ILE A 157 -3.35 -8.44 26.97
C ILE A 157 -2.28 -8.40 25.86
N PRO A 158 -2.49 -7.64 24.77
CA PRO A 158 -1.48 -7.44 23.75
C PRO A 158 -0.23 -6.73 24.28
N TYR A 159 0.93 -7.05 23.72
CA TYR A 159 2.17 -6.28 23.95
C TYR A 159 1.93 -4.78 23.74
N GLY A 160 2.55 -3.95 24.58
CA GLY A 160 2.46 -2.50 24.49
C GLY A 160 1.17 -1.89 25.03
N THR A 161 0.19 -2.69 25.47
CA THR A 161 -1.03 -2.17 26.11
C THR A 161 -0.70 -1.49 27.43
N THR A 162 -1.11 -0.24 27.61
CA THR A 162 -0.97 0.50 28.88
C THR A 162 -1.82 -0.14 29.99
N LEU A 163 -1.20 -0.37 31.13
CA LEU A 163 -1.79 -0.89 32.36
C LEU A 163 -1.88 0.25 33.38
N ASP A 164 -3.10 0.71 33.61
CA ASP A 164 -3.45 1.83 34.50
C ASP A 164 -4.84 1.60 35.14
N ASP A 165 -5.44 2.65 35.69
CA ASP A 165 -6.78 2.59 36.30
C ASP A 165 -7.93 2.42 35.28
N HIS A 166 -7.69 2.50 33.97
CA HIS A 166 -8.70 2.24 32.93
C HIS A 166 -8.86 0.75 32.59
N VAL A 167 -7.90 -0.09 32.99
CA VAL A 167 -8.02 -1.54 32.84
C VAL A 167 -9.12 -2.08 33.76
N SER A 168 -9.88 -3.07 33.29
CA SER A 168 -10.87 -3.77 34.12
C SER A 168 -10.16 -4.75 35.06
N TRP A 169 -10.28 -4.50 36.36
CA TRP A 169 -9.56 -5.24 37.41
C TRP A 169 -10.50 -6.15 38.22
N GLY A 170 -10.17 -7.45 38.28
CA GLY A 170 -10.84 -8.47 39.09
C GLY A 170 -9.99 -8.89 40.30
N GLN A 171 -10.60 -9.53 41.31
CA GLN A 171 -9.92 -10.06 42.51
C GLN A 171 -10.40 -11.48 42.85
N GLY A 172 -9.62 -12.19 43.65
CA GLY A 172 -9.92 -13.56 44.10
C GLY A 172 -9.18 -14.61 43.26
N GLU A 173 -9.80 -15.77 43.10
CA GLU A 173 -9.34 -16.81 42.19
C GLU A 173 -9.96 -16.57 40.81
N LEU A 174 -9.12 -16.31 39.82
CA LEU A 174 -9.51 -15.97 38.46
C LEU A 174 -9.01 -17.04 37.48
N ILE A 175 -9.75 -17.27 36.41
CA ILE A 175 -9.51 -18.37 35.47
C ILE A 175 -8.71 -17.83 34.28
N LEU A 176 -7.48 -18.34 34.13
CA LEU A 176 -6.65 -18.10 32.95
C LEU A 176 -7.06 -19.03 31.81
N TYR A 177 -7.24 -20.31 32.12
CA TYR A 177 -7.68 -21.32 31.16
C TYR A 177 -8.59 -22.35 31.83
N SER A 178 -9.60 -22.80 31.08
CA SER A 178 -10.38 -24.00 31.38
C SER A 178 -11.02 -24.52 30.09
N GLU A 179 -11.63 -25.70 30.11
CA GLU A 179 -12.37 -26.18 28.93
C GLU A 179 -13.45 -25.19 28.44
N GLY A 180 -14.07 -24.44 29.35
CA GLY A 180 -15.05 -23.39 29.04
C GLY A 180 -14.46 -22.01 28.75
N HIS A 181 -13.15 -21.82 28.91
CA HIS A 181 -12.44 -20.56 28.64
C HIS A 181 -11.10 -20.85 27.96
N ARG A 182 -11.12 -20.92 26.64
CA ARG A 182 -9.99 -21.34 25.80
C ARG A 182 -9.30 -20.18 25.07
N GLN A 183 -9.53 -18.93 25.46
CA GLN A 183 -8.90 -17.77 24.81
C GLN A 183 -7.37 -17.79 24.88
N TRP A 184 -6.80 -18.52 25.83
CA TRP A 184 -5.35 -18.70 25.99
C TRP A 184 -4.79 -19.95 25.29
N SER A 185 -5.62 -20.77 24.64
CA SER A 185 -5.20 -22.00 23.97
C SER A 185 -4.11 -21.75 22.92
N GLY A 186 -2.86 -22.12 23.21
CA GLY A 186 -1.73 -21.93 22.29
C GLY A 186 -1.26 -20.47 22.19
N VAL A 187 -1.64 -19.64 23.15
CA VAL A 187 -1.37 -18.20 23.14
C VAL A 187 -0.17 -17.88 24.03
N ILE A 188 0.75 -17.08 23.49
CA ILE A 188 1.74 -16.32 24.25
C ILE A 188 1.18 -14.92 24.44
N GLY A 189 1.09 -14.46 25.69
CA GLY A 189 0.49 -13.16 25.98
C GLY A 189 0.78 -12.67 27.39
N TYR A 190 0.18 -11.53 27.73
CA TYR A 190 0.38 -10.87 29.02
C TYR A 190 -0.86 -10.94 29.89
N VAL A 191 -0.64 -11.20 31.17
CA VAL A 191 -1.60 -11.01 32.25
C VAL A 191 -1.23 -9.73 32.98
N GLY A 192 -2.11 -8.74 32.99
CA GLY A 192 -1.91 -7.51 33.76
C GLY A 192 -2.26 -7.73 35.24
N PHE A 193 -1.52 -7.11 36.14
CA PHE A 193 -1.87 -7.05 37.57
C PHE A 193 -1.75 -5.64 38.12
N ARG A 194 -2.52 -5.40 39.18
CA ARG A 194 -2.53 -4.17 39.95
C ARG A 194 -2.43 -4.54 41.42
N VAL A 195 -1.44 -3.99 42.11
CA VAL A 195 -1.29 -4.10 43.56
C VAL A 195 -1.84 -2.80 44.17
N PRO A 196 -2.98 -2.84 44.87
CA PRO A 196 -3.51 -1.65 45.53
C PRO A 196 -2.48 -1.05 46.50
N GLY A 197 -2.36 0.27 46.51
CA GLY A 197 -1.55 0.98 47.50
C GLY A 197 -2.15 0.90 48.90
N THR A 198 -1.35 1.20 49.91
CA THR A 198 -1.86 1.45 51.27
C THR A 198 -2.57 2.81 51.34
N THR A 199 -3.26 3.12 52.44
CA THR A 199 -4.00 4.38 52.58
C THR A 199 -3.13 5.61 52.27
N GLY A 200 -3.46 6.32 51.19
CA GLY A 200 -2.73 7.50 50.72
C GLY A 200 -1.61 7.21 49.71
N GLN A 201 -1.40 5.95 49.30
CA GLN A 201 -0.51 5.56 48.21
C GLN A 201 -1.32 5.11 47.00
N GLU A 202 -0.85 5.47 45.80
CA GLU A 202 -1.43 5.01 44.54
C GLU A 202 -1.11 3.52 44.30
N ALA A 203 -1.77 2.89 43.33
CA ALA A 203 -1.57 1.47 43.04
C ALA A 203 -0.31 1.22 42.19
N LEU A 204 0.26 0.03 42.28
CA LEU A 204 1.37 -0.42 41.47
C LEU A 204 0.86 -1.31 40.33
N TYR A 205 1.39 -1.09 39.13
CA TYR A 205 0.99 -1.81 37.92
C TYR A 205 2.12 -2.72 37.42
N GLY A 206 1.75 -3.87 36.88
CA GLY A 206 2.70 -4.83 36.33
C GLY A 206 2.05 -5.84 35.40
N TRP A 207 2.89 -6.67 34.79
CA TRP A 207 2.51 -7.67 33.81
C TRP A 207 3.24 -9.00 34.09
N ILE A 208 2.62 -10.10 33.67
CA ILE A 208 3.21 -11.45 33.66
C ILE A 208 3.07 -11.98 32.25
N LYS A 209 4.18 -12.39 31.63
CA LYS A 209 4.17 -13.01 30.31
C LYS A 209 4.10 -14.52 30.47
N VAL A 210 3.11 -15.13 29.82
CA VAL A 210 2.87 -16.57 29.87
C VAL A 210 2.64 -17.15 28.47
N SER A 211 2.95 -18.43 28.32
CA SER A 211 2.66 -19.25 27.14
C SER A 211 1.82 -20.44 27.58
N VAL A 212 0.58 -20.54 27.12
CA VAL A 212 -0.31 -21.65 27.48
C VAL A 212 -0.35 -22.66 26.34
N ASN A 213 -0.16 -23.95 26.65
CA ASN A 213 -0.23 -25.01 25.64
C ASN A 213 -1.60 -25.04 24.95
N ALA A 214 -1.63 -25.52 23.70
CA ALA A 214 -2.86 -25.53 22.88
C ALA A 214 -3.99 -26.42 23.47
N ASP A 215 -3.65 -27.44 24.23
CA ASP A 215 -4.61 -28.25 24.98
C ASP A 215 -4.89 -27.70 26.39
N GLY A 216 -4.11 -26.70 26.83
CA GLY A 216 -4.11 -26.10 28.15
C GLY A 216 -3.56 -26.99 29.26
N SER A 217 -2.84 -28.05 28.91
CA SER A 217 -2.21 -28.99 29.85
C SER A 217 -1.09 -28.37 30.68
N SER A 218 -0.47 -27.30 30.19
CA SER A 218 0.56 -26.56 30.93
C SER A 218 0.58 -25.07 30.58
N CYS A 219 1.24 -24.30 31.44
CA CYS A 219 1.52 -22.89 31.28
C CYS A 219 2.99 -22.61 31.60
N LYS A 220 3.72 -22.09 30.61
CA LYS A 220 5.08 -21.62 30.80
C LYS A 220 5.10 -20.15 31.16
N ILE A 221 5.78 -19.80 32.24
CA ILE A 221 6.01 -18.43 32.67
C ILE A 221 7.31 -17.95 32.02
N LEU A 222 7.22 -16.89 31.23
CA LEU A 222 8.35 -16.35 30.44
C LEU A 222 9.04 -15.16 31.14
N GLY A 223 8.36 -14.55 32.10
CA GLY A 223 8.87 -13.43 32.89
C GLY A 223 7.74 -12.55 33.38
N TYR A 224 8.06 -11.65 34.31
CA TYR A 224 7.09 -10.69 34.84
C TYR A 224 7.80 -9.41 35.24
N GLY A 225 7.08 -8.29 35.18
CA GLY A 225 7.64 -6.99 35.53
C GLY A 225 6.61 -6.01 36.06
N TRP A 226 7.07 -4.98 36.77
CA TRP A 226 6.22 -3.97 37.38
C TRP A 226 6.93 -2.64 37.60
N SER A 227 6.15 -1.55 37.69
CA SER A 227 6.68 -0.25 38.08
C SER A 227 7.14 -0.26 39.54
N GLU A 228 8.36 0.20 39.80
CA GLU A 228 8.86 0.42 41.16
C GLU A 228 8.25 1.68 41.82
N LEU A 229 7.46 2.46 41.07
CA LEU A 229 6.67 3.60 41.55
C LEU A 229 5.18 3.29 41.55
N THR A 230 4.53 3.53 42.68
CA THR A 230 3.07 3.58 42.78
C THR A 230 2.52 4.72 41.93
N GLY A 231 1.39 4.51 41.26
CA GLY A 231 0.72 5.51 40.45
C GLY A 231 1.19 5.62 39.01
N VAL A 232 2.30 4.97 38.68
CA VAL A 232 2.92 5.05 37.36
C VAL A 232 2.44 3.87 36.51
N PRO A 233 1.71 4.11 35.40
CA PRO A 233 1.35 3.08 34.45
C PRO A 233 2.59 2.40 33.86
N VAL A 234 2.43 1.15 33.46
CA VAL A 234 3.41 0.43 32.64
C VAL A 234 2.72 -0.11 31.41
N PHE A 235 3.43 -0.39 30.33
CA PHE A 235 2.86 -1.18 29.26
C PHE A 235 3.20 -2.67 29.39
N ALA A 236 2.34 -3.53 28.87
CA ALA A 236 2.56 -4.96 28.81
C ALA A 236 3.87 -5.26 28.05
N GLY A 237 4.81 -5.93 28.72
CA GLY A 237 6.12 -6.26 28.17
C GLY A 237 7.21 -5.22 28.38
N GLN A 238 6.91 -4.08 29.02
CA GLN A 238 7.92 -3.08 29.39
C GLN A 238 8.97 -3.68 30.33
N ARG A 239 10.25 -3.57 29.97
CA ARG A 239 11.38 -4.04 30.78
C ARG A 239 12.26 -2.89 31.30
N TRP A 240 12.18 -1.72 30.67
CA TRP A 240 12.93 -0.52 31.10
C TRP A 240 12.01 0.72 31.21
N PRO A 241 12.29 1.67 32.11
CA PRO A 241 11.47 2.86 32.30
C PRO A 241 11.29 3.72 31.04
N ASP A 242 12.35 3.91 30.25
CA ASP A 242 12.34 4.75 29.05
C ASP A 242 12.02 3.95 27.77
N GLU A 243 11.64 2.67 27.90
CA GLU A 243 11.22 1.88 26.76
C GLU A 243 9.91 2.46 26.20
N THR A 244 9.83 2.56 24.88
CA THR A 244 8.59 2.86 24.17
C THR A 244 8.14 1.59 23.47
N PRO A 245 6.85 1.21 23.56
CA PRO A 245 6.40 -0.03 22.96
C PRO A 245 6.55 0.05 21.44
N VAL A 246 7.13 -1.00 20.86
CA VAL A 246 7.25 -1.11 19.42
C VAL A 246 5.86 -1.18 18.79
N THR A 247 5.61 -0.29 17.84
CA THR A 247 4.42 -0.28 16.99
C THR A 247 4.80 -0.71 15.60
N VAL A 248 3.95 -1.52 14.96
CA VAL A 248 4.20 -2.07 13.62
C VAL A 248 3.00 -1.76 12.73
N ASN A 249 3.25 -1.58 11.44
CA ASN A 249 2.28 -1.56 10.36
C ASN A 249 3.03 -1.85 9.04
N PHE A 250 2.31 -2.01 7.94
CA PHE A 250 2.92 -2.08 6.62
C PHE A 250 2.00 -1.57 5.52
N ALA A 251 2.57 -1.29 4.35
CA ALA A 251 1.82 -0.97 3.15
C ALA A 251 2.43 -1.64 1.91
N ALA A 252 1.59 -1.98 0.94
CA ALA A 252 1.99 -2.31 -0.43
C ALA A 252 2.01 -1.05 -1.29
N GLU A 253 2.89 -1.01 -2.29
CA GLU A 253 2.91 0.04 -3.33
C GLU A 253 1.58 0.08 -4.10
N LYS A 254 1.00 -1.10 -4.37
CA LYS A 254 -0.30 -1.28 -5.03
C LYS A 254 -1.05 -2.42 -4.34
N THR A 255 -2.36 -2.29 -4.21
CA THR A 255 -3.24 -3.36 -3.69
C THR A 255 -4.10 -3.99 -4.78
N VAL A 256 -4.05 -3.46 -6.01
CA VAL A 256 -4.70 -4.03 -7.19
C VAL A 256 -3.66 -4.12 -8.30
N ILE A 257 -3.36 -5.34 -8.74
CA ILE A 257 -2.32 -5.64 -9.74
C ILE A 257 -2.83 -6.63 -10.79
N ALA A 258 -2.15 -6.73 -11.93
CA ALA A 258 -2.35 -7.83 -12.88
C ALA A 258 -1.58 -9.09 -12.44
N VAL A 259 -1.96 -10.26 -12.98
CA VAL A 259 -1.14 -11.48 -12.87
C VAL A 259 0.30 -11.17 -13.30
N ASP A 260 1.26 -11.68 -12.54
CA ASP A 260 2.71 -11.52 -12.70
C ASP A 260 3.25 -10.07 -12.64
N GLU A 261 2.41 -9.08 -12.34
CA GLU A 261 2.89 -7.72 -12.06
C GLU A 261 3.62 -7.69 -10.71
N PRO A 262 4.87 -7.21 -10.65
CA PRO A 262 5.62 -7.12 -9.39
C PRO A 262 5.07 -6.01 -8.49
N VAL A 263 4.94 -6.29 -7.19
CA VAL A 263 4.58 -5.33 -6.15
C VAL A 263 5.63 -5.29 -5.04
N ASN A 264 5.89 -4.09 -4.54
CA ASN A 264 6.80 -3.85 -3.42
C ASN A 264 6.02 -3.58 -2.12
N PHE A 265 6.62 -3.93 -0.99
CA PHE A 265 6.05 -3.74 0.34
C PHE A 265 6.99 -2.92 1.22
N ASN A 266 6.41 -2.15 2.14
CA ASN A 266 7.12 -1.29 3.08
C ASN A 266 6.65 -1.57 4.51
N ALA A 267 7.57 -1.98 5.38
CA ALA A 267 7.31 -2.09 6.81
C ALA A 267 7.51 -0.75 7.52
N MET A 268 6.57 -0.40 8.37
CA MET A 268 6.63 0.75 9.28
C MET A 268 6.71 0.19 10.70
N ALA A 269 7.87 0.27 11.33
CA ALA A 269 8.06 -0.15 12.71
C ALA A 269 8.78 0.94 13.50
N THR A 270 8.24 1.31 14.66
CA THR A 270 8.73 2.42 15.48
C THR A 270 8.75 2.06 16.97
N PRO A 271 9.86 2.30 17.69
CA PRO A 271 11.15 2.83 17.21
C PRO A 271 11.95 1.84 16.34
N GLU A 272 12.60 2.32 15.29
CA GLU A 272 13.31 1.47 14.33
C GLU A 272 14.58 0.83 14.92
N ASP A 273 15.27 1.54 15.82
CA ASP A 273 16.48 1.09 16.49
C ASP A 273 16.25 -0.06 17.47
N GLN A 274 15.00 -0.37 17.80
CA GLN A 274 14.60 -1.51 18.63
C GLN A 274 14.26 -2.76 17.81
N ILE A 275 14.24 -2.70 16.48
CA ILE A 275 13.82 -3.83 15.64
C ILE A 275 15.00 -4.77 15.39
N LEU A 276 14.77 -6.07 15.63
CA LEU A 276 15.74 -7.12 15.42
C LEU A 276 15.56 -7.80 14.06
N SER A 277 14.33 -8.18 13.71
CA SER A 277 14.04 -8.92 12.48
C SER A 277 12.65 -8.64 11.92
N TYR A 278 12.49 -8.91 10.62
CA TYR A 278 11.22 -8.88 9.90
C TYR A 278 10.99 -10.26 9.28
N HIS A 279 9.75 -10.75 9.29
CA HIS A 279 9.35 -11.97 8.62
C HIS A 279 8.00 -11.78 7.93
N TRP A 280 8.03 -11.79 6.61
CA TRP A 280 6.87 -11.63 5.75
C TRP A 280 6.36 -12.97 5.26
N THR A 281 5.05 -13.09 5.13
CA THR A 281 4.36 -14.15 4.42
C THR A 281 3.39 -13.54 3.42
N PHE A 282 3.52 -13.93 2.17
CA PHE A 282 2.69 -13.52 1.04
C PHE A 282 1.92 -14.73 0.52
N GLU A 283 0.65 -14.86 0.90
CA GLU A 283 -0.18 -16.00 0.50
C GLU A 283 -0.28 -16.07 -1.03
N GLY A 284 0.05 -17.22 -1.64
CA GLY A 284 -0.09 -17.41 -3.09
C GLY A 284 0.90 -16.63 -3.97
N ALA A 285 1.89 -15.95 -3.38
CA ALA A 285 2.89 -15.18 -4.12
C ALA A 285 4.22 -15.93 -4.34
N SER A 286 5.07 -15.37 -5.19
CA SER A 286 6.46 -15.79 -5.39
C SER A 286 7.39 -14.57 -5.28
N PRO A 287 8.37 -14.57 -4.34
CA PRO A 287 8.51 -15.52 -3.24
C PRO A 287 7.35 -15.42 -2.24
N SER A 288 7.01 -16.54 -1.59
CA SER A 288 5.93 -16.60 -0.59
C SER A 288 6.34 -16.10 0.81
N ILE A 289 7.64 -15.89 1.04
CA ILE A 289 8.21 -15.37 2.28
C ILE A 289 9.35 -14.38 2.00
N SER A 290 9.64 -13.50 2.96
CA SER A 290 10.83 -12.63 2.92
C SER A 290 11.25 -12.22 4.33
N ASN A 291 12.56 -12.08 4.57
CA ASN A 291 13.10 -11.53 5.82
C ASN A 291 13.62 -10.08 5.66
N GLN A 292 13.37 -9.44 4.52
CA GLN A 292 13.75 -8.05 4.27
C GLN A 292 12.78 -7.10 4.99
N LYS A 293 13.26 -5.95 5.46
CA LYS A 293 12.40 -4.87 5.96
C LYS A 293 11.35 -4.47 4.91
N ASN A 294 11.81 -4.24 3.68
CA ASN A 294 10.99 -3.81 2.54
C ASN A 294 11.18 -4.78 1.36
N PRO A 295 10.41 -5.88 1.31
CA PRO A 295 10.47 -6.83 0.20
C PRO A 295 10.01 -6.19 -1.11
N GLY A 296 10.76 -6.46 -2.18
CA GLY A 296 10.44 -5.98 -3.52
C GLY A 296 10.27 -7.12 -4.54
N GLY A 297 9.54 -6.84 -5.62
CA GLY A 297 9.40 -7.79 -6.74
C GLY A 297 8.55 -9.02 -6.43
N ILE A 298 7.60 -8.93 -5.48
CA ILE A 298 6.67 -10.02 -5.16
C ILE A 298 5.64 -10.13 -6.29
N THR A 299 5.45 -11.33 -6.87
CA THR A 299 4.49 -11.56 -7.96
C THR A 299 3.46 -12.63 -7.59
N TYR A 300 2.31 -12.59 -8.27
CA TYR A 300 1.22 -13.54 -8.10
C TYR A 300 0.83 -14.12 -9.46
N ALA A 301 1.01 -15.43 -9.63
CA ALA A 301 0.74 -16.13 -10.89
C ALA A 301 -0.75 -16.44 -11.10
N ALA A 302 -1.56 -16.40 -10.03
CA ALA A 302 -2.98 -16.68 -10.08
C ALA A 302 -3.80 -15.43 -9.75
N ALA A 303 -4.90 -15.24 -10.49
CA ALA A 303 -5.89 -14.23 -10.13
C ALA A 303 -6.59 -14.60 -8.82
N GLY A 304 -6.90 -13.60 -8.00
CA GLY A 304 -7.47 -13.86 -6.69
C GLY A 304 -7.37 -12.67 -5.75
N ILE A 305 -7.67 -12.93 -4.49
CA ILE A 305 -7.52 -12.00 -3.39
C ILE A 305 -6.67 -12.73 -2.34
N PHE A 306 -5.62 -12.07 -1.85
CA PHE A 306 -4.58 -12.70 -1.03
C PHE A 306 -4.31 -11.92 0.26
N ASP A 307 -4.06 -12.66 1.33
CA ASP A 307 -3.66 -12.12 2.61
C ASP A 307 -2.14 -11.84 2.64
N VAL A 308 -1.75 -10.85 3.44
CA VAL A 308 -0.33 -10.55 3.70
C VAL A 308 -0.12 -10.44 5.19
N LYS A 309 0.92 -11.10 5.69
CA LYS A 309 1.29 -11.15 7.09
C LYS A 309 2.72 -10.69 7.29
N LEU A 310 2.93 -9.90 8.33
CA LEU A 310 4.23 -9.42 8.80
C LEU A 310 4.36 -9.75 10.29
N ILE A 311 5.44 -10.45 10.65
CA ILE A 311 5.89 -10.63 12.02
C ILE A 311 7.18 -9.82 12.19
N VAL A 312 7.24 -9.00 13.23
CA VAL A 312 8.43 -8.23 13.61
C VAL A 312 8.90 -8.70 14.97
N GLU A 313 10.19 -8.96 15.10
CA GLU A 313 10.83 -9.25 16.39
C GLU A 313 11.62 -8.02 16.83
N ASN A 314 11.47 -7.61 18.08
CA ASN A 314 12.28 -6.54 18.66
C ASN A 314 13.52 -7.09 19.40
N GLN A 315 14.42 -6.21 19.82
CA GLN A 315 15.65 -6.57 20.55
C GLN A 315 15.39 -7.25 21.91
N SER A 316 14.18 -7.09 22.45
CA SER A 316 13.72 -7.77 23.66
C SER A 316 13.27 -9.22 23.39
N GLY A 317 13.18 -9.65 22.13
CA GLY A 317 12.63 -10.96 21.73
C GLY A 317 11.10 -11.01 21.77
N GLU A 318 10.43 -9.85 21.76
CA GLU A 318 8.98 -9.77 21.57
C GLU A 318 8.64 -9.82 20.09
N THR A 319 7.63 -10.63 19.76
CA THR A 319 7.11 -10.74 18.39
C THR A 319 5.77 -10.03 18.27
N ILE A 320 5.68 -9.14 17.28
CA ILE A 320 4.47 -8.39 16.95
C ILE A 320 4.00 -8.85 15.57
N GLU A 321 2.78 -9.36 15.52
CA GLU A 321 2.17 -9.89 14.31
C GLU A 321 1.07 -8.97 13.78
N ILE A 322 1.11 -8.69 12.47
CA ILE A 322 0.05 -7.99 11.75
C ILE A 322 -0.29 -8.76 10.49
N GLU A 323 -1.57 -9.07 10.34
CA GLU A 323 -2.15 -9.69 9.14
C GLU A 323 -3.18 -8.73 8.53
N LYS A 324 -3.02 -8.42 7.24
CA LYS A 324 -4.05 -7.74 6.45
C LYS A 324 -4.73 -8.75 5.56
N LYS A 325 -5.99 -9.05 5.89
CA LYS A 325 -6.85 -9.93 5.11
C LYS A 325 -7.34 -9.24 3.85
N ASN A 326 -7.48 -10.01 2.78
CA ASN A 326 -7.92 -9.58 1.46
C ASN A 326 -7.14 -8.37 0.93
N TYR A 327 -5.82 -8.34 1.16
CA TYR A 327 -5.02 -7.12 0.99
C TYR A 327 -4.58 -6.88 -0.44
N ILE A 328 -4.21 -7.93 -1.17
CA ILE A 328 -3.80 -7.84 -2.59
C ILE A 328 -4.87 -8.48 -3.46
N LYS A 329 -5.39 -7.72 -4.42
CA LYS A 329 -6.29 -8.18 -5.47
C LYS A 329 -5.54 -8.32 -6.78
N VAL A 330 -5.45 -9.55 -7.29
CA VAL A 330 -4.80 -9.88 -8.56
C VAL A 330 -5.88 -10.09 -9.61
N ASN A 331 -5.93 -9.21 -10.59
CA ASN A 331 -6.85 -9.32 -11.72
C ASN A 331 -6.33 -10.36 -12.72
N PRO A 332 -7.21 -11.20 -13.30
CA PRO A 332 -6.80 -12.18 -14.29
C PRO A 332 -6.16 -11.53 -15.50
N GLU A 333 -5.24 -12.27 -16.13
CA GLU A 333 -4.74 -11.88 -17.43
C GLU A 333 -5.91 -11.83 -18.43
N ILE A 334 -5.99 -10.72 -19.15
CA ILE A 334 -6.89 -10.57 -20.27
C ILE A 334 -6.11 -10.93 -21.52
N ASN A 335 -6.57 -11.95 -22.24
CA ASN A 335 -6.03 -12.35 -23.52
C ASN A 335 -7.16 -12.40 -24.55
N ILE A 336 -7.18 -11.41 -25.45
CA ILE A 336 -8.18 -11.33 -26.52
C ILE A 336 -7.59 -11.98 -27.77
N GLN A 337 -8.22 -13.04 -28.25
CA GLN A 337 -7.98 -13.61 -29.57
C GLN A 337 -8.66 -12.70 -30.60
N VAL A 338 -7.87 -11.99 -31.39
CA VAL A 338 -8.38 -11.08 -32.42
C VAL A 338 -8.66 -11.86 -33.69
N ASP A 339 -9.90 -11.84 -34.15
CA ASP A 339 -10.28 -12.37 -35.45
C ASP A 339 -11.37 -11.49 -36.06
N PHE A 340 -11.49 -11.56 -37.37
CA PHE A 340 -12.51 -10.83 -38.11
C PHE A 340 -12.79 -11.45 -39.48
N LYS A 341 -13.92 -11.08 -40.07
CA LYS A 341 -14.29 -11.51 -41.42
C LYS A 341 -14.86 -10.34 -42.21
N ALA A 342 -14.87 -10.49 -43.53
CA ALA A 342 -15.65 -9.67 -44.44
C ALA A 342 -16.89 -10.48 -44.89
N ASP A 343 -18.02 -9.82 -45.17
CA ASP A 343 -19.20 -10.46 -45.80
C ASP A 343 -18.84 -11.06 -47.17
N ARG A 344 -17.92 -10.44 -47.88
CA ARG A 344 -17.37 -10.90 -49.15
C ARG A 344 -15.91 -10.51 -49.31
N LYS A 345 -15.17 -11.34 -50.05
CA LYS A 345 -13.72 -11.15 -50.30
C LYS A 345 -13.41 -10.69 -51.72
N THR A 346 -14.39 -10.69 -52.61
CA THR A 346 -14.25 -10.24 -53.99
C THR A 346 -15.29 -9.19 -54.28
N LEU A 347 -14.84 -8.04 -54.76
CA LEU A 347 -15.64 -6.85 -55.05
C LEU A 347 -15.42 -6.41 -56.49
N VAL A 348 -16.39 -5.67 -57.02
CA VAL A 348 -16.18 -4.76 -58.14
C VAL A 348 -15.88 -3.36 -57.60
N THR A 349 -15.04 -2.58 -58.29
CA THR A 349 -14.73 -1.20 -57.90
C THR A 349 -15.98 -0.40 -57.52
N GLY A 350 -15.96 0.23 -56.34
CA GLY A 350 -17.05 1.05 -55.83
C GLY A 350 -18.11 0.30 -55.03
N GLU A 351 -18.05 -1.03 -54.94
CA GLU A 351 -18.93 -1.80 -54.06
C GLU A 351 -18.54 -1.67 -52.57
N ASN A 352 -19.55 -1.76 -51.72
CA ASN A 352 -19.37 -1.81 -50.26
C ASN A 352 -19.08 -3.24 -49.80
N VAL A 353 -18.19 -3.35 -48.82
CA VAL A 353 -17.90 -4.57 -48.05
C VAL A 353 -18.12 -4.29 -46.56
N ALA A 354 -18.80 -5.19 -45.87
CA ALA A 354 -19.02 -5.10 -44.43
C ALA A 354 -18.02 -6.01 -43.71
N PHE A 355 -17.34 -5.45 -42.71
CA PHE A 355 -16.43 -6.20 -41.83
C PHE A 355 -17.10 -6.49 -40.50
N TYR A 356 -16.80 -7.65 -39.93
CA TYR A 356 -17.32 -8.08 -38.64
C TYR A 356 -16.17 -8.54 -37.76
N SER A 357 -16.09 -8.00 -36.54
CA SER A 357 -15.18 -8.54 -35.53
C SER A 357 -15.72 -9.85 -34.97
N ASN A 358 -14.87 -10.88 -34.94
CA ASN A 358 -15.10 -12.13 -34.23
C ASN A 358 -14.14 -12.26 -33.03
N SER A 359 -13.63 -11.13 -32.52
CA SER A 359 -12.67 -11.13 -31.41
C SER A 359 -13.30 -11.71 -30.15
N ALA A 360 -12.58 -12.57 -29.45
CA ALA A 360 -13.07 -13.26 -28.26
C ALA A 360 -12.04 -13.22 -27.11
N PRO A 361 -12.49 -13.16 -25.85
CA PRO A 361 -13.88 -13.01 -25.41
C PRO A 361 -14.38 -11.57 -25.62
N GLU A 362 -15.60 -11.41 -26.18
CA GLU A 362 -16.12 -10.12 -26.64
C GLU A 362 -16.32 -9.12 -25.48
N ASP A 363 -16.76 -9.61 -24.32
CA ASP A 363 -16.99 -8.81 -23.11
C ASP A 363 -15.71 -8.17 -22.53
N GLN A 364 -14.54 -8.59 -23.02
CA GLN A 364 -13.25 -8.00 -22.64
C GLN A 364 -12.77 -6.93 -23.63
N VAL A 365 -13.43 -6.76 -24.78
CA VAL A 365 -13.10 -5.73 -25.78
C VAL A 365 -13.76 -4.40 -25.42
N THR A 366 -12.97 -3.34 -25.29
CA THR A 366 -13.45 -1.99 -24.95
C THR A 366 -13.41 -1.02 -26.12
N HIS A 367 -12.51 -1.23 -27.09
CA HIS A 367 -12.36 -0.37 -28.27
C HIS A 367 -11.87 -1.15 -29.48
N TYR A 368 -12.23 -0.69 -30.67
CA TYR A 368 -11.85 -1.25 -31.97
C TYR A 368 -11.11 -0.17 -32.78
N GLU A 369 -10.04 -0.56 -33.46
CA GLU A 369 -9.31 0.28 -34.41
C GLU A 369 -9.03 -0.55 -35.67
N TRP A 370 -9.76 -0.25 -36.73
CA TRP A 370 -9.57 -0.86 -38.04
C TRP A 370 -8.65 -0.02 -38.92
N LYS A 371 -7.84 -0.70 -39.73
CA LYS A 371 -7.09 -0.11 -40.83
C LYS A 371 -7.38 -0.84 -42.13
N PHE A 372 -7.81 -0.09 -43.13
CA PHE A 372 -8.13 -0.58 -44.47
C PHE A 372 -7.18 0.06 -45.47
N GLU A 373 -6.13 -0.66 -45.87
CA GLU A 373 -5.21 -0.14 -46.88
C GLU A 373 -5.96 0.13 -48.18
N GLY A 374 -5.93 1.37 -48.70
CA GLY A 374 -6.65 1.74 -49.92
C GLY A 374 -8.19 1.77 -49.83
N GLY A 375 -8.75 1.50 -48.65
CA GLY A 375 -10.19 1.58 -48.37
C GLY A 375 -10.64 3.00 -48.01
N MET A 376 -11.94 3.25 -48.16
CA MET A 376 -12.60 4.50 -47.79
C MET A 376 -13.81 4.22 -46.89
N PRO A 377 -13.82 4.68 -45.63
CA PRO A 377 -12.70 5.31 -44.92
C PRO A 377 -11.49 4.36 -44.73
N SER A 378 -10.28 4.91 -44.56
CA SER A 378 -9.06 4.11 -44.36
C SER A 378 -8.85 3.65 -42.91
N LEU A 379 -9.59 4.25 -41.98
CA LEU A 379 -9.60 3.93 -40.55
C LEU A 379 -11.05 3.88 -40.06
N SER A 380 -11.34 3.03 -39.08
CA SER A 380 -12.64 3.06 -38.39
C SER A 380 -12.51 2.65 -36.92
N GLY A 381 -13.30 3.29 -36.06
CA GLY A 381 -13.46 2.92 -34.64
C GLY A 381 -14.71 2.08 -34.35
N GLU A 382 -15.48 1.73 -35.39
CA GLU A 382 -16.72 0.95 -35.26
C GLU A 382 -16.42 -0.53 -35.07
N LYS A 383 -17.30 -1.25 -34.37
CA LYS A 383 -17.18 -2.71 -34.22
C LYS A 383 -17.23 -3.41 -35.58
N ASP A 384 -18.24 -3.06 -36.39
CA ASP A 384 -18.55 -3.69 -37.67
C ASP A 384 -18.66 -2.63 -38.79
N PRO A 385 -17.54 -2.12 -39.33
CA PRO A 385 -17.54 -1.03 -40.30
C PRO A 385 -17.88 -1.49 -41.73
N VAL A 386 -18.38 -0.55 -42.53
CA VAL A 386 -18.62 -0.74 -43.98
C VAL A 386 -17.65 0.13 -44.78
N ILE A 387 -16.93 -0.48 -45.71
CA ILE A 387 -15.82 0.14 -46.45
C ILE A 387 -16.03 -0.02 -47.95
N THR A 388 -15.54 0.95 -48.73
CA THR A 388 -15.52 0.91 -50.19
C THR A 388 -14.08 0.97 -50.71
N TYR A 389 -13.80 0.29 -51.82
CA TYR A 389 -12.51 0.35 -52.51
C TYR A 389 -12.67 0.89 -53.93
N ALA A 390 -11.96 1.98 -54.23
CA ALA A 390 -12.12 2.73 -55.49
C ALA A 390 -11.21 2.25 -56.63
N ARG A 391 -10.27 1.34 -56.36
CA ARG A 391 -9.31 0.85 -57.36
C ARG A 391 -9.25 -0.68 -57.33
N PRO A 392 -9.02 -1.35 -58.48
CA PRO A 392 -8.73 -2.77 -58.49
C PRO A 392 -7.42 -3.08 -57.77
N GLY A 393 -7.34 -4.20 -57.08
CA GLY A 393 -6.16 -4.59 -56.31
C GLY A 393 -6.43 -5.68 -55.27
N LEU A 394 -5.37 -6.05 -54.56
CA LEU A 394 -5.43 -6.84 -53.32
C LEU A 394 -5.21 -5.88 -52.16
N TYR A 395 -6.02 -6.00 -51.12
CA TYR A 395 -5.97 -5.10 -49.97
C TYR A 395 -5.88 -5.85 -48.65
N ASP A 396 -4.96 -5.39 -47.82
CA ASP A 396 -4.75 -5.85 -46.46
C ASP A 396 -5.72 -5.16 -45.51
N VAL A 397 -6.09 -5.88 -44.45
CA VAL A 397 -6.94 -5.36 -43.39
C VAL A 397 -6.32 -5.69 -42.04
N GLU A 398 -6.16 -4.68 -41.19
CA GLU A 398 -5.73 -4.83 -39.80
C GLU A 398 -6.88 -4.47 -38.86
N LEU A 399 -7.10 -5.30 -37.84
CA LEU A 399 -7.94 -4.97 -36.69
C LEU A 399 -7.07 -4.95 -35.44
N VAL A 400 -7.10 -3.85 -34.70
CA VAL A 400 -6.58 -3.74 -33.34
C VAL A 400 -7.75 -3.61 -32.37
N VAL A 401 -7.75 -4.37 -31.29
CA VAL A 401 -8.74 -4.26 -30.22
C VAL A 401 -8.04 -4.02 -28.89
N TYR A 402 -8.71 -3.31 -28.00
CA TYR A 402 -8.19 -2.95 -26.68
C TYR A 402 -9.02 -3.61 -25.58
N ASN A 403 -8.37 -3.94 -24.47
CA ASN A 403 -9.06 -4.36 -23.26
C ASN A 403 -9.25 -3.19 -22.27
N ARG A 404 -9.92 -3.46 -21.14
CA ARG A 404 -10.11 -2.48 -20.05
C ARG A 404 -8.83 -1.93 -19.41
N ASN A 405 -7.69 -2.59 -19.60
CA ASN A 405 -6.37 -2.14 -19.15
C ASN A 405 -5.62 -1.33 -20.22
N ASN A 406 -6.28 -0.99 -21.33
CA ASN A 406 -5.70 -0.33 -22.50
C ASN A 406 -4.58 -1.13 -23.19
N LYS A 407 -4.54 -2.47 -23.01
CA LYS A 407 -3.63 -3.38 -23.75
C LYS A 407 -4.21 -3.69 -25.12
N ALA A 408 -3.41 -3.51 -26.16
CA ALA A 408 -3.77 -3.75 -27.55
C ALA A 408 -3.48 -5.19 -28.00
N PHE A 409 -4.40 -5.75 -28.78
CA PHE A 409 -4.27 -7.04 -29.47
C PHE A 409 -4.55 -6.81 -30.96
N ARG A 410 -3.86 -7.50 -31.86
CA ARG A 410 -3.98 -7.24 -33.30
C ARG A 410 -4.11 -8.50 -34.15
N ALA A 411 -4.81 -8.37 -35.27
CA ALA A 411 -4.81 -9.33 -36.35
C ALA A 411 -4.66 -8.60 -37.70
N LEU A 412 -3.77 -9.11 -38.56
CA LEU A 412 -3.58 -8.66 -39.93
C LEU A 412 -3.96 -9.80 -40.87
N LYS A 413 -4.80 -9.51 -41.87
CA LYS A 413 -5.12 -10.44 -42.95
C LYS A 413 -4.66 -9.83 -44.28
N GLU A 414 -3.53 -10.31 -44.76
CA GLU A 414 -2.94 -9.90 -46.04
C GLU A 414 -3.81 -10.34 -47.22
N GLY A 415 -4.02 -9.45 -48.19
CA GLY A 415 -4.80 -9.69 -49.41
C GLY A 415 -6.23 -10.15 -49.16
N LEU A 416 -6.83 -9.79 -48.01
CA LEU A 416 -8.16 -10.28 -47.63
C LEU A 416 -9.24 -9.89 -48.65
N ILE A 417 -9.13 -8.69 -49.22
CA ILE A 417 -10.07 -8.16 -50.21
C ILE A 417 -9.41 -8.11 -51.59
N THR A 418 -10.07 -8.73 -52.57
CA THR A 418 -9.75 -8.60 -53.99
C THR A 418 -10.78 -7.71 -54.68
N VAL A 419 -10.34 -6.60 -55.26
CA VAL A 419 -11.20 -5.70 -56.04
C VAL A 419 -10.89 -5.86 -57.51
N ARG A 420 -11.92 -6.15 -58.30
CA ARG A 420 -11.86 -6.28 -59.76
C ARG A 420 -12.36 -5.01 -60.41
N SER A 421 -11.83 -4.70 -61.58
CA SER A 421 -12.41 -3.65 -62.43
C SER A 421 -13.81 -4.06 -62.88
N VAL A 422 -14.68 -3.07 -63.10
CA VAL A 422 -15.89 -3.27 -63.90
C VAL A 422 -15.45 -3.76 -65.28
N ASP A 423 -15.99 -4.89 -65.75
CA ASP A 423 -15.66 -5.40 -67.08
C ASP A 423 -16.21 -4.42 -68.14
N PRO A 424 -15.38 -3.91 -69.06
CA PRO A 424 -15.84 -3.11 -70.19
C PRO A 424 -16.87 -3.82 -71.09
N ALA A 425 -17.12 -5.12 -70.91
CA ALA A 425 -18.13 -5.90 -71.61
C ALA A 425 -19.58 -5.63 -71.16
N ASP A 426 -19.82 -5.10 -69.96
CA ASP A 426 -21.16 -4.69 -69.49
C ASP A 426 -21.59 -3.30 -70.01
N TRP A 427 -20.73 -2.68 -70.83
CA TRP A 427 -21.06 -1.47 -71.56
C TRP A 427 -21.92 -1.82 -72.78
N VAL A 428 -23.24 -1.76 -72.65
CA VAL A 428 -24.13 -1.64 -73.81
C VAL A 428 -23.76 -0.33 -74.49
N ILE A 429 -23.07 -0.40 -75.63
CA ILE A 429 -22.81 0.79 -76.45
C ILE A 429 -24.17 1.37 -76.81
N PRO A 430 -24.46 2.61 -76.41
CA PRO A 430 -25.77 3.16 -76.64
C PRO A 430 -26.10 3.38 -78.11
N GLY A 431 -27.39 3.31 -78.42
CA GLY A 431 -27.90 3.89 -79.65
C GLY A 431 -27.52 5.36 -79.71
N VAL A 432 -27.02 5.81 -80.86
CA VAL A 432 -26.92 7.25 -81.14
C VAL A 432 -28.35 7.76 -81.29
N VAL A 433 -28.74 8.68 -80.41
CA VAL A 433 -30.09 9.27 -80.41
C VAL A 433 -30.00 10.63 -81.07
N ILE A 434 -30.94 10.90 -81.98
CA ILE A 434 -31.19 12.27 -82.44
C ILE A 434 -31.99 12.94 -81.34
N VAL A 435 -31.41 13.96 -80.70
CA VAL A 435 -32.13 14.78 -79.72
C VAL A 435 -32.46 16.11 -80.38
N GLY A 436 -33.75 16.44 -80.51
CA GLY A 436 -34.14 17.65 -81.22
C GLY A 436 -35.64 17.90 -81.34
N THR A 437 -35.96 19.14 -81.72
CA THR A 437 -37.29 19.59 -82.18
C THR A 437 -37.31 19.63 -83.71
N SER A 438 -38.43 20.07 -84.32
CA SER A 438 -38.49 20.36 -85.76
C SER A 438 -37.51 21.46 -86.22
N GLU A 439 -36.91 22.21 -85.30
CA GLU A 439 -36.04 23.36 -85.61
C GLU A 439 -34.56 23.13 -85.29
N THR A 440 -34.24 22.24 -84.35
CA THR A 440 -32.85 21.91 -83.95
C THR A 440 -32.69 20.42 -83.75
N ALA A 441 -31.73 19.77 -84.42
CA ALA A 441 -31.42 18.35 -84.25
C ALA A 441 -29.94 18.16 -83.98
N PHE A 442 -29.59 17.41 -82.94
CA PHE A 442 -28.21 17.13 -82.57
C PHE A 442 -27.94 15.62 -82.49
N LEU A 443 -26.74 15.22 -82.91
CA LEU A 443 -26.20 13.90 -82.65
C LEU A 443 -25.60 13.89 -81.24
N ARG A 444 -26.09 13.03 -80.35
CA ARG A 444 -25.53 12.84 -79.01
C ARG A 444 -25.23 11.37 -78.75
N VAL A 445 -24.05 11.10 -78.17
CA VAL A 445 -23.66 9.75 -77.72
C VAL A 445 -24.00 9.60 -76.23
N MET A 446 -24.96 8.74 -75.90
CA MET A 446 -25.49 8.64 -74.52
C MET A 446 -25.63 7.21 -74.02
N SER A 447 -24.85 6.74 -73.04
CA SER A 447 -25.03 5.41 -72.45
C SER A 447 -26.18 5.42 -71.45
N GLY A 448 -27.35 4.93 -71.86
CA GLY A 448 -28.59 5.18 -71.10
C GLY A 448 -28.90 6.69 -71.10
N ASN A 449 -28.94 7.31 -69.93
CA ASN A 449 -29.14 8.77 -69.77
C ASN A 449 -27.83 9.57 -69.56
N ILE A 450 -26.67 8.93 -69.66
CA ILE A 450 -25.37 9.56 -69.37
C ILE A 450 -24.64 9.89 -70.68
N VAL A 451 -24.20 11.14 -70.84
CA VAL A 451 -23.35 11.54 -71.98
C VAL A 451 -21.99 10.87 -71.88
N VAL A 452 -21.54 10.26 -72.97
CA VAL A 452 -20.27 9.53 -73.04
C VAL A 452 -19.30 10.25 -73.97
N THR A 453 -18.04 10.38 -73.52
CA THR A 453 -16.94 10.94 -74.32
C THR A 453 -16.18 9.88 -75.12
N GLY A 454 -15.72 10.23 -76.32
CA GLY A 454 -14.84 9.39 -77.14
C GLY A 454 -14.55 10.02 -78.50
N ASN A 455 -13.78 9.36 -79.35
CA ASN A 455 -13.44 9.88 -80.66
C ASN A 455 -14.60 9.65 -81.63
N MET A 456 -15.11 10.69 -82.27
CA MET A 456 -16.25 10.61 -83.18
C MET A 456 -15.87 11.08 -84.58
N LYS A 457 -16.29 10.33 -85.59
CA LYS A 457 -16.24 10.72 -87.00
C LYS A 457 -17.62 10.59 -87.65
N LEU A 458 -18.00 11.56 -88.48
CA LEU A 458 -19.25 11.56 -89.24
C LEU A 458 -18.96 11.66 -90.74
N TYR A 459 -19.68 10.91 -91.55
CA TYR A 459 -19.50 10.79 -93.00
C TYR A 459 -20.85 10.97 -93.72
N ASP A 460 -20.83 11.52 -94.94
CA ASP A 460 -21.99 11.46 -95.82
C ASP A 460 -22.10 10.11 -96.56
N SER A 461 -23.17 9.93 -97.32
CA SER A 461 -23.43 8.71 -98.09
C SER A 461 -22.41 8.41 -99.20
N ARG A 462 -21.51 9.35 -99.51
CA ARG A 462 -20.40 9.18 -100.46
C ARG A 462 -19.07 8.96 -99.75
N ASN A 463 -19.11 8.62 -98.46
CA ASN A 463 -17.96 8.38 -97.60
C ASN A 463 -17.03 9.60 -97.43
N ARG A 464 -17.55 10.82 -97.62
CA ARG A 464 -16.80 12.05 -97.35
C ARG A 464 -16.94 12.40 -95.86
N LEU A 465 -15.81 12.63 -95.19
CA LEU A 465 -15.76 13.03 -93.79
C LEU A 465 -16.36 14.44 -93.63
N LEU A 466 -17.35 14.54 -92.75
CA LEU A 466 -18.06 15.78 -92.40
C LEU A 466 -17.58 16.33 -91.04
N PHE A 467 -17.23 15.45 -90.12
CA PHE A 467 -16.78 15.81 -88.78
C PHE A 467 -15.79 14.78 -88.23
N SER A 468 -14.81 15.26 -87.47
CA SER A 468 -13.93 14.44 -86.63
C SER A 468 -13.66 15.22 -85.35
N GLY A 469 -13.85 14.58 -84.19
CA GLY A 469 -13.56 15.17 -82.90
C GLY A 469 -12.96 14.13 -81.95
N ASP A 470 -11.87 14.50 -81.29
CA ASP A 470 -11.23 13.67 -80.27
C ASP A 470 -11.83 13.97 -78.89
N ASN A 471 -12.03 12.93 -78.08
CA ASN A 471 -12.63 13.02 -76.74
C ASN A 471 -13.94 13.83 -76.70
N TYR A 472 -14.74 13.67 -77.75
CA TYR A 472 -15.94 14.42 -78.04
C TYR A 472 -17.02 14.19 -76.96
N ALA A 473 -17.41 15.26 -76.27
CA ALA A 473 -18.37 15.26 -75.16
C ALA A 473 -19.70 15.95 -75.48
N GLY A 474 -19.90 16.37 -76.73
CA GLY A 474 -20.89 17.38 -77.09
C GLY A 474 -22.05 16.89 -77.95
N ASP A 475 -22.82 17.87 -78.42
CA ASP A 475 -23.88 17.75 -79.41
C ASP A 475 -23.37 18.17 -80.78
N TYR A 476 -23.57 17.33 -81.81
CA TYR A 476 -23.14 17.69 -83.16
C TYR A 476 -24.37 18.23 -83.86
N ASP A 477 -24.35 19.52 -84.17
CA ASP A 477 -25.47 20.19 -84.82
C ASP A 477 -25.67 19.61 -86.23
N LEU A 478 -26.82 18.98 -86.43
CA LEU A 478 -27.23 18.41 -87.72
C LEU A 478 -27.96 19.46 -88.58
N ALA A 479 -28.29 20.65 -88.06
CA ALA A 479 -29.00 21.69 -88.80
C ALA A 479 -28.33 22.14 -90.12
N PRO A 480 -26.99 22.12 -90.28
CA PRO A 480 -26.34 22.44 -91.56
C PRO A 480 -26.44 21.34 -92.62
N LEU A 481 -26.84 20.12 -92.24
CA LEU A 481 -26.86 18.96 -93.12
C LEU A 481 -28.19 18.88 -93.90
N LYS A 482 -28.13 18.32 -95.11
CA LYS A 482 -29.33 18.07 -95.94
C LYS A 482 -29.99 16.76 -95.52
N ALA A 483 -31.24 16.55 -95.93
CA ALA A 483 -31.87 15.24 -95.78
C ALA A 483 -31.04 14.15 -96.47
N GLY A 484 -30.87 13.02 -95.79
CA GLY A 484 -30.07 11.90 -96.27
C GLY A 484 -29.52 11.03 -95.14
N THR A 485 -28.86 9.94 -95.52
CA THR A 485 -28.22 9.02 -94.58
C THR A 485 -26.78 9.43 -94.30
N TYR A 486 -26.43 9.52 -93.03
CA TYR A 486 -25.10 9.86 -92.52
C TYR A 486 -24.55 8.69 -91.73
N TYR A 487 -23.25 8.42 -91.85
CA TYR A 487 -22.59 7.31 -91.18
C TYR A 487 -21.67 7.83 -90.11
N TYR A 488 -21.66 7.22 -88.92
CA TYR A 488 -20.76 7.60 -87.85
C TYR A 488 -19.83 6.45 -87.46
N VAL A 489 -18.65 6.81 -87.00
CA VAL A 489 -17.67 5.93 -86.35
C VAL A 489 -17.33 6.54 -85.01
N PHE A 490 -17.62 5.81 -83.94
CA PHE A 490 -17.28 6.21 -82.58
C PHE A 490 -16.27 5.23 -81.99
N GLU A 491 -15.19 5.76 -81.43
CA GLU A 491 -14.08 4.99 -80.85
C GLU A 491 -13.84 5.43 -79.41
N ARG A 492 -13.83 4.46 -78.48
CA ARG A 492 -13.50 4.71 -77.08
C ARG A 492 -12.81 3.49 -76.50
N GLU A 493 -11.71 3.71 -75.77
CA GLU A 493 -11.02 2.65 -75.01
C GLU A 493 -10.72 1.40 -75.86
N GLY A 494 -10.28 1.59 -77.11
CA GLY A 494 -9.91 0.52 -78.04
C GLY A 494 -11.09 -0.19 -78.74
N LYS A 495 -12.34 0.20 -78.49
CA LYS A 495 -13.53 -0.33 -79.18
C LYS A 495 -14.05 0.66 -80.22
N THR A 496 -14.60 0.14 -81.32
CA THR A 496 -15.16 0.92 -82.43
C THR A 496 -16.63 0.55 -82.65
N LYS A 497 -17.53 1.53 -82.68
CA LYS A 497 -18.93 1.39 -83.09
C LYS A 497 -19.12 2.13 -84.41
N LYS A 498 -19.79 1.47 -85.36
CA LYS A 498 -20.22 2.09 -86.61
C LYS A 498 -21.75 2.05 -86.69
N GLY A 499 -22.35 3.08 -87.24
CA GLY A 499 -23.79 3.14 -87.44
C GLY A 499 -24.18 4.16 -88.48
N ALA A 500 -25.48 4.25 -88.74
CA ALA A 500 -26.05 5.22 -89.65
C ALA A 500 -27.17 5.98 -88.95
N VAL A 501 -27.33 7.25 -89.30
CA VAL A 501 -28.42 8.11 -88.89
C VAL A 501 -29.07 8.64 -90.16
N GLU A 502 -30.38 8.45 -90.27
CA GLU A 502 -31.16 8.99 -91.38
C GLU A 502 -31.77 10.33 -90.96
N LEU A 503 -31.40 11.38 -91.69
CA LEU A 503 -32.05 12.67 -91.62
C LEU A 503 -33.18 12.68 -92.65
N ILE A 504 -34.38 12.33 -92.20
CA ILE A 504 -35.61 12.49 -92.98
C ILE A 504 -35.97 13.99 -92.88
N CYS A 505 -36.22 14.62 -94.03
CA CYS A 505 -36.16 16.08 -94.24
C CYS A 505 -36.99 16.93 -93.25
N ARG A 506 -36.51 18.18 -93.10
CA ARG A 506 -37.27 19.37 -92.68
C ARG A 506 -38.60 19.50 -93.43
#